data_AF-A0AA42MST6-F1
#
_entry.id   AF-A0AA42MST6-F1
#
_cell.length_a   1.000
_cell.length_b   1.000
_cell.length_c   1.000
_cell.angle_alpha   90.00
_cell.angle_beta   90.00
_cell.angle_gamma   90.00
#
_symmetry.space_group_name_H-M   'P 1'
#
loop_
_entity.id
_entity.type
_entity.pdbx_description
1 polymer ?
#
loop_
_entity_poly.entity_id
_entity_poly.type
_entity_poly.pdbx_seq_one_letter_code
_entity_poly.pdbx_strand_id
1 'polypeptide(L)'
;MNNKYPKGKSYPKSQGNTETRTETTLKKPVQKTTQTRKNTVESPKFPQFFSAESSRLTDFSTPIYNMGVTTFDSRLKYDEFTFPRRLDNCKMVLTEKGNVPVLHSVPCDEYGIASHDWITFGFCQSTLGQEYYSLDPMTADSELTYGIETFLDHHLHEIFGFGLGEKRQNGMHNYKFAYELQDKMGMVLYGHSSRRISIQINGTGCALARKGWEVRLYQYLTSYQKFYDPQTGFLKETGPREPKLTRVDLAYDDFEGQYITVDQADEWDDVGGFWCGGRQPKIEKIGPWKRPNGKGRTFAVGDRTSGKYARFYERGKKEGSPLSPWVRAEVEFKSKDRYIPLDILLSPSQYFLGAYPCFEWLAKQLEKDFCTPEKTKVVKKQSEISWDKAIDVIKVQFGKYFRQFAKVVEPQELINMISSDKDEVPKRLKFSHAAVMQSIRLNQHFETKPTSLEEMPLFVGKPLVNMSAYKEFVHAI
;
A
#
# COMPACT_ATOMS: atom_id res chain seq x y z
N MET A 1 -39.74 -27.09 -58.19
CA MET A 1 -39.14 -28.15 -59.02
C MET A 1 -37.71 -28.34 -58.50
N ASN A 2 -37.44 -29.38 -57.71
CA ASN A 2 -36.79 -30.63 -58.15
C ASN A 2 -35.52 -30.35 -58.99
N ASN A 3 -34.33 -30.91 -58.79
CA ASN A 3 -33.78 -32.01 -57.99
C ASN A 3 -32.32 -32.07 -58.50
N LYS A 4 -31.26 -32.38 -57.75
CA LYS A 4 -30.71 -33.74 -57.64
C LYS A 4 -29.29 -33.68 -57.05
N TYR A 5 -29.08 -34.42 -55.97
CA TYR A 5 -27.82 -35.10 -55.69
C TYR A 5 -27.67 -36.34 -56.61
N PRO A 6 -26.49 -36.96 -56.62
CA PRO A 6 -26.47 -38.42 -56.48
C PRO A 6 -25.61 -38.90 -55.29
N LYS A 7 -26.07 -40.01 -54.72
CA LYS A 7 -25.53 -40.82 -53.61
C LYS A 7 -24.62 -41.94 -54.13
N GLY A 8 -23.79 -42.46 -53.22
CA GLY A 8 -23.40 -43.89 -53.09
C GLY A 8 -21.88 -44.10 -53.10
N LYS A 9 -21.25 -45.04 -52.38
CA LYS A 9 -21.63 -46.17 -51.50
C LYS A 9 -20.30 -46.69 -50.87
N SER A 10 -20.19 -46.79 -49.53
CA SER A 10 -19.95 -48.00 -48.68
C SER A 10 -18.62 -48.81 -48.75
N TYR A 11 -17.80 -48.70 -47.66
CA TYR A 11 -17.11 -49.70 -46.77
C TYR A 11 -16.22 -50.86 -47.33
N PRO A 12 -15.35 -51.60 -46.55
CA PRO A 12 -14.74 -51.42 -45.19
C PRO A 12 -13.23 -51.87 -45.02
N LYS A 13 -12.67 -51.62 -43.81
CA LYS A 13 -11.65 -52.38 -43.00
C LYS A 13 -10.25 -52.77 -43.54
N SER A 14 -9.21 -52.46 -42.75
CA SER A 14 -8.12 -53.40 -42.43
C SER A 14 -7.54 -53.16 -41.02
N GLN A 15 -7.29 -54.25 -40.31
CA GLN A 15 -6.68 -54.36 -38.98
C GLN A 15 -5.17 -54.71 -39.09
N GLY A 16 -4.43 -54.42 -38.01
CA GLY A 16 -3.16 -55.07 -37.63
C GLY A 16 -1.90 -54.52 -38.32
N ASN A 17 -0.72 -54.48 -37.71
CA ASN A 17 -0.26 -54.94 -36.41
C ASN A 17 1.11 -54.29 -36.11
N THR A 18 1.40 -54.09 -34.82
CA THR A 18 2.70 -54.18 -34.11
C THR A 18 4.01 -53.89 -34.84
N GLU A 19 4.79 -52.92 -34.33
CA GLU A 19 6.17 -53.19 -33.86
C GLU A 19 6.74 -52.07 -32.96
N THR A 20 7.50 -52.51 -31.98
CA THR A 20 8.11 -51.83 -30.82
C THR A 20 9.36 -51.01 -31.16
N ARG A 21 9.54 -49.82 -30.54
CA ARG A 21 10.88 -49.29 -30.23
C ARG A 21 10.89 -48.26 -29.07
N THR A 22 11.37 -48.73 -27.92
CA THR A 22 12.19 -48.08 -26.86
C THR A 22 12.09 -46.57 -26.59
N GLU A 23 11.67 -46.27 -25.35
CA GLU A 23 12.13 -45.25 -24.40
C GLU A 23 12.94 -44.03 -24.90
N THR A 24 12.38 -42.84 -24.68
CA THR A 24 13.14 -41.74 -24.05
C THR A 24 12.18 -40.81 -23.29
N THR A 25 12.31 -40.82 -21.97
CA THR A 25 11.46 -40.12 -21.01
C THR A 25 11.71 -38.62 -21.05
N LEU A 26 10.89 -37.88 -21.79
CA LEU A 26 10.85 -36.41 -21.71
C LEU A 26 10.17 -36.00 -20.40
N LYS A 27 10.98 -35.57 -19.42
CA LYS A 27 10.50 -34.87 -18.21
C LYS A 27 9.76 -33.60 -18.62
N LYS A 28 8.44 -33.60 -18.47
CA LYS A 28 7.62 -32.38 -18.53
C LYS A 28 7.97 -31.46 -17.35
N PRO A 29 7.99 -30.13 -17.54
CA PRO A 29 8.23 -29.20 -16.45
C PRO A 29 7.10 -29.28 -15.42
N VAL A 30 7.47 -29.43 -14.15
CA VAL A 30 6.54 -29.44 -13.01
C VAL A 30 5.95 -28.04 -12.87
N GLN A 31 4.71 -27.85 -13.34
CA GLN A 31 3.87 -26.75 -12.89
C GLN A 31 3.59 -26.97 -11.39
N LYS A 32 4.16 -26.13 -10.52
CA LYS A 32 3.76 -26.05 -9.10
C LYS A 32 2.28 -25.70 -9.08
N THR A 33 1.43 -26.71 -8.90
CA THR A 33 -0.02 -26.56 -8.87
C THR A 33 -0.40 -26.16 -7.44
N THR A 34 -0.76 -24.89 -7.24
CA THR A 34 -1.31 -24.42 -5.96
C THR A 34 -2.72 -25.00 -5.80
N GLN A 35 -2.90 -26.02 -4.95
CA GLN A 35 -4.21 -26.53 -4.61
C GLN A 35 -4.94 -25.56 -3.68
N THR A 36 -6.06 -24.99 -4.16
CA THR A 36 -6.97 -24.17 -3.34
C THR A 36 -7.95 -25.11 -2.62
N ARG A 37 -8.05 -25.04 -1.30
CA ARG A 37 -9.10 -25.73 -0.53
C ARG A 37 -10.39 -24.92 -0.55
N LYS A 38 -11.55 -25.58 -0.71
CA LYS A 38 -12.87 -24.95 -0.59
C LYS A 38 -13.29 -24.92 0.88
N ASN A 39 -13.86 -23.81 1.33
CA ASN A 39 -14.42 -23.67 2.68
C ASN A 39 -15.80 -24.36 2.76
N THR A 40 -16.08 -25.00 3.88
CA THR A 40 -17.30 -25.79 4.12
C THR A 40 -18.50 -24.90 4.49
N VAL A 41 -19.67 -25.33 4.05
CA VAL A 41 -20.97 -24.65 4.18
C VAL A 41 -21.43 -24.60 5.65
N GLU A 42 -22.14 -23.52 6.01
CA GLU A 42 -22.73 -23.29 7.33
C GLU A 42 -23.56 -24.48 7.84
N SER A 43 -23.33 -24.89 9.09
CA SER A 43 -24.25 -25.76 9.83
C SER A 43 -25.43 -24.95 10.37
N PRO A 44 -26.66 -25.49 10.41
CA PRO A 44 -27.83 -24.78 10.90
C PRO A 44 -27.71 -24.46 12.40
N LYS A 45 -28.15 -23.26 12.77
CA LYS A 45 -28.17 -22.76 14.15
C LYS A 45 -29.12 -23.59 15.01
N PHE A 46 -28.63 -24.17 16.11
CA PHE A 46 -29.47 -24.62 17.22
C PHE A 46 -29.32 -23.69 18.44
N PRO A 47 -30.41 -23.43 19.19
CA PRO A 47 -30.42 -22.47 20.28
C PRO A 47 -29.68 -22.95 21.53
N GLN A 48 -29.17 -21.98 22.28
CA GLN A 48 -28.42 -22.12 23.53
C GLN A 48 -29.10 -23.07 24.53
N PHE A 49 -28.35 -24.07 25.00
CA PHE A 49 -28.57 -24.71 26.29
C PHE A 49 -27.32 -24.49 27.15
N PHE A 50 -27.49 -23.68 28.20
CA PHE A 50 -26.57 -23.67 29.33
C PHE A 50 -26.79 -24.95 30.14
N SER A 51 -25.75 -25.75 30.34
CA SER A 51 -25.68 -26.59 31.54
C SER A 51 -24.31 -26.43 32.19
N ALA A 52 -24.35 -26.14 33.48
CA ALA A 52 -23.19 -26.10 34.35
C ALA A 52 -22.96 -27.51 34.85
N GLU A 53 -21.95 -28.21 34.33
CA GLU A 53 -21.26 -29.33 35.00
C GLU A 53 -20.22 -29.93 34.06
N SER A 54 -18.96 -29.51 34.20
CA SER A 54 -17.83 -30.43 34.12
C SER A 54 -16.60 -29.72 34.68
N SER A 55 -16.49 -29.79 36.00
CA SER A 55 -15.22 -29.57 36.69
C SER A 55 -14.54 -30.93 36.84
N ARG A 56 -13.30 -31.03 36.36
CA ARG A 56 -12.12 -31.66 37.00
C ARG A 56 -11.18 -32.34 35.98
N LEU A 57 -9.90 -32.22 36.31
CA LEU A 57 -8.70 -32.90 35.77
C LEU A 57 -8.09 -32.20 34.54
N THR A 58 -6.86 -31.67 34.54
CA THR A 58 -5.69 -31.88 35.41
C THR A 58 -4.76 -30.67 35.41
N ASP A 59 -4.14 -30.42 36.56
CA ASP A 59 -2.97 -29.58 36.78
C ASP A 59 -1.86 -29.80 35.74
N PHE A 60 -1.48 -28.73 35.05
CA PHE A 60 -0.08 -28.52 34.67
C PHE A 60 0.25 -27.04 34.89
N SER A 61 1.19 -26.82 35.82
CA SER A 61 1.81 -25.57 36.17
C SER A 61 2.16 -24.70 34.97
N THR A 62 1.71 -23.44 34.97
CA THR A 62 2.19 -22.38 34.09
C THR A 62 3.68 -22.12 34.31
N PRO A 63 4.54 -22.17 33.27
CA PRO A 63 5.83 -21.50 33.32
C PRO A 63 5.63 -20.03 32.93
N ILE A 64 5.94 -19.14 33.87
CA ILE A 64 6.15 -17.72 33.63
C ILE A 64 7.49 -17.60 32.89
N TYR A 65 7.48 -17.47 31.55
CA TYR A 65 8.59 -16.89 30.81
C TYR A 65 8.12 -16.12 29.58
N ASN A 66 8.40 -14.81 29.61
CA ASN A 66 8.48 -13.92 28.44
C ASN A 66 9.59 -14.41 27.51
N MET A 67 9.27 -15.23 26.51
CA MET A 67 10.10 -15.40 25.32
C MET A 67 9.19 -15.61 24.10
N GLY A 68 9.30 -14.70 23.14
CA GLY A 68 8.67 -14.85 21.84
C GLY A 68 9.22 -16.08 21.12
N VAL A 69 8.32 -16.97 20.71
CA VAL A 69 8.63 -18.07 19.81
C VAL A 69 7.64 -18.01 18.64
N THR A 70 8.14 -17.56 17.50
CA THR A 70 7.53 -17.77 16.18
C THR A 70 7.91 -19.15 15.68
N THR A 71 7.25 -20.20 16.17
CA THR A 71 7.29 -21.51 15.52
C THR A 71 5.90 -22.14 15.56
N PHE A 72 5.42 -22.48 14.36
CA PHE A 72 4.37 -23.44 14.04
C PHE A 72 3.32 -23.69 15.13
N ASP A 73 2.24 -22.93 15.13
CA ASP A 73 1.06 -23.24 15.92
C ASP A 73 0.40 -24.52 15.38
N SER A 74 0.49 -25.61 16.15
CA SER A 74 -0.11 -26.90 15.81
C SER A 74 -1.63 -26.84 15.67
N ARG A 75 -2.29 -25.78 16.16
CA ARG A 75 -3.73 -25.53 15.97
C ARG A 75 -4.08 -25.17 14.51
N LEU A 76 -3.12 -24.74 13.69
CA LEU A 76 -3.32 -24.45 12.27
C LEU A 76 -3.31 -25.72 11.38
N LYS A 77 -3.16 -26.92 11.96
CA LYS A 77 -3.18 -28.19 11.20
C LYS A 77 -4.59 -28.70 10.90
N TYR A 78 -5.60 -28.26 11.63
CA TYR A 78 -6.97 -28.75 11.48
C TYR A 78 -7.94 -27.58 11.30
N ASP A 79 -8.17 -27.17 10.05
CA ASP A 79 -9.29 -26.28 9.71
C ASP A 79 -10.67 -26.94 10.00
N GLU A 80 -10.69 -28.26 10.21
CA GLU A 80 -11.90 -29.06 10.48
C GLU A 80 -12.61 -28.72 11.81
N PHE A 81 -11.96 -27.97 12.72
CA PHE A 81 -12.55 -27.50 13.97
C PHE A 81 -12.69 -25.97 14.06
N THR A 82 -12.61 -25.27 12.94
CA THR A 82 -12.65 -23.81 12.94
C THR A 82 -14.07 -23.31 13.17
N PHE A 83 -14.27 -22.55 14.25
CA PHE A 83 -15.49 -21.80 14.52
C PHE A 83 -16.01 -21.08 13.25
N PRO A 84 -17.34 -20.93 13.08
CA PRO A 84 -17.92 -20.29 11.91
C PRO A 84 -17.30 -18.91 11.69
N ARG A 85 -16.69 -18.72 10.53
CA ARG A 85 -16.12 -17.44 10.12
C ARG A 85 -17.24 -16.59 9.53
N ARG A 86 -17.33 -15.32 9.92
CA ARG A 86 -18.26 -14.36 9.31
C ARG A 86 -17.77 -13.83 7.96
N LEU A 87 -16.47 -13.99 7.67
CA LEU A 87 -15.87 -13.61 6.40
C LEU A 87 -14.85 -14.65 5.97
N ASP A 88 -14.92 -15.02 4.69
CA ASP A 88 -13.94 -15.87 3.99
C ASP A 88 -13.03 -15.05 3.07
N ASN A 89 -12.63 -13.87 3.54
CA ASN A 89 -11.73 -12.94 2.83
C ASN A 89 -10.25 -13.39 2.86
N CYS A 90 -9.94 -14.59 3.34
CA CYS A 90 -8.59 -15.15 3.39
C CYS A 90 -8.62 -16.60 2.90
N LYS A 91 -7.75 -16.93 1.95
CA LYS A 91 -7.53 -18.31 1.48
C LYS A 91 -6.20 -18.82 2.03
N MET A 92 -6.21 -19.98 2.67
CA MET A 92 -4.97 -20.60 3.14
C MET A 92 -4.21 -21.18 1.95
N VAL A 93 -2.95 -20.77 1.79
CA VAL A 93 -2.04 -21.34 0.79
C VAL A 93 -0.90 -22.06 1.52
N LEU A 94 -0.64 -23.31 1.13
CA LEU A 94 0.50 -24.08 1.62
C LEU A 94 1.78 -23.59 0.93
N THR A 95 2.71 -23.07 1.72
CA THR A 95 4.05 -22.69 1.26
C THR A 95 5.10 -23.62 1.87
N GLU A 96 6.33 -23.59 1.35
CA GLU A 96 7.48 -24.33 1.91
C GLU A 96 7.75 -23.99 3.40
N LYS A 97 7.27 -22.83 3.87
CA LYS A 97 7.39 -22.36 5.27
C LYS A 97 6.13 -22.63 6.11
N GLY A 98 5.13 -23.31 5.56
CA GLY A 98 3.85 -23.61 6.21
C GLY A 98 2.64 -22.92 5.57
N ASN A 99 1.49 -23.03 6.22
CA ASN A 99 0.23 -22.44 5.76
C ASN A 99 0.23 -20.91 5.98
N VAL A 100 -0.03 -20.13 4.93
CA VAL A 100 -0.11 -18.67 4.99
C VAL A 100 -1.50 -18.22 4.52
N PRO A 101 -2.23 -17.39 5.28
CA PRO A 101 -3.46 -16.79 4.79
C PRO A 101 -3.14 -15.73 3.73
N VAL A 102 -3.71 -15.87 2.55
CA VAL A 102 -3.67 -14.92 1.45
C VAL A 102 -4.96 -14.11 1.47
N LEU A 103 -4.85 -12.79 1.55
CA LEU A 103 -6.02 -11.92 1.47
C LEU A 103 -6.69 -12.07 0.10
N HIS A 104 -8.02 -12.18 0.06
CA HIS A 104 -8.81 -12.29 -1.16
C HIS A 104 -9.84 -11.16 -1.20
N SER A 105 -10.15 -10.68 -2.40
CA SER A 105 -11.20 -9.70 -2.64
C SER A 105 -12.59 -10.32 -2.46
N VAL A 106 -13.59 -9.49 -2.15
CA VAL A 106 -15.00 -9.86 -2.32
C VAL A 106 -15.52 -9.32 -3.66
N PRO A 107 -16.30 -10.09 -4.44
CA PRO A 107 -16.99 -9.55 -5.62
C PRO A 107 -17.86 -8.36 -5.23
N CYS A 108 -17.82 -7.29 -6.01
CA CYS A 108 -18.65 -6.10 -5.85
C CYS A 108 -18.89 -5.54 -7.25
N ASP A 109 -20.16 -5.27 -7.55
CA ASP A 109 -20.59 -4.95 -8.91
C ASP A 109 -20.31 -3.48 -9.28
N GLU A 110 -19.97 -2.60 -8.32
CA GLU A 110 -19.85 -1.15 -8.59
C GLU A 110 -18.87 -0.34 -7.69
N TYR A 111 -18.11 0.56 -8.36
CA TYR A 111 -17.41 1.80 -7.94
C TYR A 111 -16.29 1.86 -6.87
N GLY A 112 -15.38 2.82 -7.11
CA GLY A 112 -14.18 3.14 -6.31
C GLY A 112 -14.48 3.84 -4.98
N ILE A 113 -15.13 3.13 -4.06
CA ILE A 113 -15.43 3.59 -2.69
C ILE A 113 -14.15 3.81 -1.89
N ALA A 114 -13.19 2.87 -1.94
CA ALA A 114 -11.96 2.96 -1.17
C ALA A 114 -10.77 3.39 -2.02
N SER A 115 -9.85 4.13 -1.41
CA SER A 115 -8.60 4.57 -2.02
C SER A 115 -7.39 4.16 -1.18
N HIS A 116 -6.21 4.04 -1.80
CA HIS A 116 -4.97 3.79 -1.07
C HIS A 116 -4.54 5.05 -0.29
N ASP A 117 -4.26 4.88 1.01
CA ASP A 117 -3.76 5.92 1.91
C ASP A 117 -2.35 5.59 2.46
N TRP A 118 -1.85 4.38 2.21
CA TRP A 118 -0.46 4.03 2.48
C TRP A 118 -0.07 2.81 1.66
N ILE A 119 1.12 2.79 1.06
CA ILE A 119 1.69 1.58 0.50
C ILE A 119 3.16 1.43 0.90
N THR A 120 3.51 0.25 1.38
CA THR A 120 4.89 -0.18 1.50
C THR A 120 5.13 -1.38 0.59
N PHE A 121 6.00 -1.22 -0.38
CA PHE A 121 6.43 -2.28 -1.28
C PHE A 121 7.95 -2.42 -1.26
N GLY A 122 8.46 -3.56 -1.68
CA GLY A 122 9.90 -3.76 -1.76
C GLY A 122 10.26 -4.96 -2.60
N PHE A 123 11.51 -5.01 -3.00
CA PHE A 123 12.09 -6.04 -3.87
C PHE A 123 13.57 -6.26 -3.48
N CYS A 124 14.18 -7.30 -4.03
CA CYS A 124 15.60 -7.57 -3.81
C CYS A 124 16.46 -6.47 -4.47
N GLN A 125 17.56 -6.06 -3.82
CA GLN A 125 18.49 -5.07 -4.38
C GLN A 125 19.12 -5.50 -5.71
N SER A 126 19.13 -6.82 -6.01
CA SER A 126 19.53 -7.33 -7.34
C SER A 126 18.59 -6.90 -8.47
N THR A 127 17.46 -6.27 -8.16
CA THR A 127 16.62 -5.55 -9.13
C THR A 127 17.37 -4.40 -9.81
N LEU A 128 18.34 -3.79 -9.12
CA LEU A 128 19.17 -2.73 -9.69
C LEU A 128 20.23 -3.28 -10.68
N GLY A 129 20.44 -4.60 -10.69
CA GLY A 129 21.47 -5.31 -11.46
C GLY A 129 21.96 -6.55 -10.68
N GLN A 130 22.43 -7.60 -11.36
CA GLN A 130 22.90 -8.82 -10.69
C GLN A 130 24.13 -8.55 -9.80
N GLU A 131 24.99 -7.64 -10.23
CA GLU A 131 26.17 -7.16 -9.53
C GLU A 131 25.83 -6.62 -8.13
N TYR A 132 24.66 -5.98 -7.98
CA TYR A 132 24.20 -5.47 -6.69
C TYR A 132 23.86 -6.59 -5.70
N TYR A 133 23.72 -7.85 -6.12
CA TYR A 133 23.49 -8.93 -5.17
C TYR A 133 24.72 -9.18 -4.29
N SER A 134 25.93 -9.07 -4.86
CA SER A 134 27.20 -9.42 -4.22
C SER A 134 28.21 -8.30 -4.44
N LEU A 135 28.03 -7.20 -3.72
CA LEU A 135 28.92 -6.05 -3.75
C LEU A 135 30.16 -6.29 -2.87
N ASP A 136 31.29 -5.68 -3.24
CA ASP A 136 32.49 -5.64 -2.40
C ASP A 136 32.15 -4.93 -1.08
N PRO A 137 32.37 -5.56 0.09
CA PRO A 137 32.08 -4.95 1.39
C PRO A 137 32.66 -3.54 1.60
N MET A 138 33.77 -3.20 0.94
CA MET A 138 34.42 -1.89 1.09
C MET A 138 33.71 -0.77 0.32
N THR A 139 33.03 -1.09 -0.79
CA THR A 139 32.35 -0.12 -1.67
C THR A 139 30.83 -0.32 -1.75
N ALA A 140 30.30 -1.37 -1.10
CA ALA A 140 28.90 -1.78 -1.22
C ALA A 140 27.91 -0.65 -0.91
N ASP A 141 28.19 0.17 0.10
CA ASP A 141 27.30 1.27 0.48
C ASP A 141 27.21 2.36 -0.60
N SER A 142 28.37 2.74 -1.17
CA SER A 142 28.44 3.77 -2.20
C SER A 142 27.84 3.28 -3.52
N GLU A 143 28.15 2.05 -3.92
CA GLU A 143 27.60 1.45 -5.13
C GLU A 143 26.09 1.29 -5.01
N LEU A 144 25.59 0.74 -3.90
CA LEU A 144 24.16 0.59 -3.68
C LEU A 144 23.44 1.96 -3.65
N THR A 145 24.05 2.98 -3.04
CA THR A 145 23.51 4.35 -3.07
C THR A 145 23.40 4.85 -4.51
N TYR A 146 24.44 4.68 -5.32
CA TYR A 146 24.45 5.07 -6.72
C TYR A 146 23.33 4.37 -7.51
N GLY A 147 23.14 3.07 -7.31
CA GLY A 147 22.06 2.32 -7.95
C GLY A 147 20.65 2.83 -7.54
N ILE A 148 20.47 3.25 -6.28
CA ILE A 148 19.22 3.87 -5.82
C ILE A 148 18.99 5.22 -6.52
N GLU A 149 20.01 6.08 -6.56
CA GLU A 149 19.89 7.43 -7.13
C GLU A 149 19.70 7.42 -8.66
N THR A 150 20.27 6.45 -9.36
CA THR A 150 20.19 6.37 -10.83
C THR A 150 19.00 5.58 -11.33
N PHE A 151 18.75 4.40 -10.78
CA PHE A 151 17.75 3.48 -11.32
C PHE A 151 16.40 3.61 -10.62
N LEU A 152 16.38 3.63 -9.29
CA LEU A 152 15.12 3.64 -8.54
C LEU A 152 14.41 5.00 -8.69
N ASP A 153 15.15 6.10 -8.65
CA ASP A 153 14.59 7.44 -8.81
C ASP A 153 13.79 7.59 -10.12
N HIS A 154 14.31 7.04 -11.22
CA HIS A 154 13.63 7.07 -12.50
C HIS A 154 12.27 6.34 -12.46
N HIS A 155 12.23 5.14 -11.88
CA HIS A 155 10.99 4.37 -11.76
C HIS A 155 9.97 5.04 -10.84
N LEU A 156 10.44 5.69 -9.77
CA LEU A 156 9.55 6.46 -8.88
C LEU A 156 8.87 7.60 -9.65
N HIS A 157 9.63 8.36 -10.44
CA HIS A 157 9.07 9.43 -11.28
C HIS A 157 8.11 8.91 -12.36
N GLU A 158 8.40 7.77 -12.98
CA GLU A 158 7.49 7.18 -13.99
C GLU A 158 6.18 6.69 -13.38
N ILE A 159 6.24 6.05 -12.22
CA ILE A 159 5.07 5.46 -11.56
C ILE A 159 4.23 6.56 -10.89
N PHE A 160 4.86 7.32 -9.99
CA PHE A 160 4.19 8.24 -9.07
C PHE A 160 4.27 9.71 -9.51
N GLY A 161 5.20 10.08 -10.39
CA GLY A 161 5.42 11.48 -10.77
C GLY A 161 6.25 12.28 -9.77
N PHE A 162 6.91 11.62 -8.82
CA PHE A 162 7.88 12.20 -7.90
C PHE A 162 8.93 11.13 -7.54
N GLY A 163 10.11 11.56 -7.11
CA GLY A 163 11.21 10.66 -6.79
C GLY A 163 11.88 10.98 -5.45
N LEU A 164 13.17 10.66 -5.38
CA LEU A 164 14.03 10.91 -4.23
C LEU A 164 14.12 12.41 -3.95
N GLY A 165 14.04 12.75 -2.66
CA GLY A 165 14.34 14.08 -2.15
C GLY A 165 15.64 14.04 -1.36
N GLU A 166 15.55 14.33 -0.07
CA GLU A 166 16.73 14.45 0.80
C GLU A 166 17.19 13.09 1.35
N LYS A 167 18.50 12.84 1.27
CA LYS A 167 19.11 11.72 1.99
C LYS A 167 19.15 12.01 3.48
N ARG A 168 18.61 11.12 4.30
CA ARG A 168 18.65 11.28 5.76
C ARG A 168 20.04 10.98 6.30
N GLN A 169 20.40 11.69 7.37
CA GLN A 169 21.63 11.43 8.13
C GLN A 169 21.68 10.01 8.71
N ASN A 170 20.52 9.47 9.11
CA ASN A 170 20.39 8.17 9.75
C ASN A 170 19.38 7.28 9.01
N GLY A 171 19.68 5.98 8.99
CA GLY A 171 18.77 4.93 8.54
C GLY A 171 17.54 4.75 9.45
N MET A 172 16.70 3.78 9.12
CA MET A 172 15.43 3.52 9.81
C MET A 172 14.99 2.05 9.65
N HIS A 173 14.26 1.49 10.63
CA HIS A 173 13.72 0.13 10.56
C HIS A 173 14.77 -0.96 10.24
N ASN A 174 15.97 -0.85 10.81
CA ASN A 174 17.13 -1.73 10.56
C ASN A 174 17.72 -1.63 9.14
N TYR A 175 17.30 -0.65 8.34
CA TYR A 175 17.99 -0.27 7.12
C TYR A 175 19.07 0.74 7.48
N LYS A 176 20.26 0.57 6.90
CA LYS A 176 21.40 1.46 7.12
C LYS A 176 21.17 2.86 6.58
N PHE A 177 20.44 2.98 5.47
CA PHE A 177 20.22 4.23 4.77
C PHE A 177 18.75 4.50 4.50
N ALA A 178 18.41 5.79 4.39
CA ALA A 178 17.07 6.25 4.09
C ALA A 178 17.10 7.54 3.24
N TYR A 179 16.26 7.61 2.22
CA TYR A 179 15.86 8.87 1.58
C TYR A 179 14.44 9.23 2.02
N GLU A 180 14.22 10.52 2.27
CA GLU A 180 12.88 11.10 2.23
C GLU A 180 12.54 11.41 0.77
N LEU A 181 11.35 11.03 0.30
CA LEU A 181 10.90 11.39 -1.04
C LEU A 181 10.55 12.88 -1.11
N GLN A 182 10.52 13.44 -2.31
CA GLN A 182 10.13 14.83 -2.57
C GLN A 182 8.85 15.19 -1.78
N ASP A 183 8.85 16.41 -1.21
CA ASP A 183 7.75 16.95 -0.40
C ASP A 183 7.28 16.05 0.76
N LYS A 184 8.16 15.17 1.26
CA LYS A 184 7.84 14.21 2.33
C LYS A 184 6.72 13.24 1.95
N MET A 185 6.58 12.91 0.66
CA MET A 185 5.56 12.00 0.13
C MET A 185 5.81 10.52 0.48
N GLY A 186 6.95 10.21 1.08
CA GLY A 186 7.31 8.85 1.44
C GLY A 186 8.78 8.71 1.78
N MET A 187 9.27 7.47 1.74
CA MET A 187 10.65 7.13 2.05
C MET A 187 11.14 5.93 1.23
N VAL A 188 12.44 5.92 0.93
CA VAL A 188 13.15 4.73 0.43
C VAL A 188 14.14 4.29 1.49
N LEU A 189 14.11 3.00 1.85
CA LEU A 189 15.01 2.38 2.81
C LEU A 189 15.83 1.29 2.12
N TYR A 190 17.16 1.29 2.33
CA TYR A 190 18.08 0.33 1.71
C TYR A 190 19.29 0.02 2.62
N GLY A 191 20.10 -0.97 2.24
CA GLY A 191 21.22 -1.45 3.06
C GLY A 191 20.78 -2.30 4.26
N HIS A 192 19.80 -3.18 4.05
CA HIS A 192 19.34 -4.14 5.07
C HIS A 192 20.07 -5.49 4.90
N SER A 193 20.23 -6.24 5.99
CA SER A 193 20.93 -7.56 5.97
C SER A 193 20.28 -8.58 5.03
N SER A 194 18.97 -8.48 4.81
CA SER A 194 18.23 -9.31 3.86
C SER A 194 18.37 -8.88 2.39
N ARG A 195 19.20 -7.88 2.08
CA ARG A 195 19.44 -7.35 0.72
C ARG A 195 18.16 -6.88 0.02
N ARG A 196 17.21 -6.36 0.78
CA ARG A 196 15.95 -5.81 0.26
C ARG A 196 15.98 -4.29 0.28
N ILE A 197 15.26 -3.71 -0.66
CA ILE A 197 14.92 -2.29 -0.70
C ILE A 197 13.44 -2.18 -0.34
N SER A 198 13.09 -1.19 0.47
CA SER A 198 11.73 -0.94 0.92
C SER A 198 11.33 0.50 0.61
N ILE A 199 10.25 0.66 -0.14
CA ILE A 199 9.70 1.94 -0.56
C ILE A 199 8.36 2.12 0.15
N GLN A 200 8.21 3.26 0.82
CA GLN A 200 7.02 3.64 1.57
C GLN A 200 6.43 4.89 0.93
N ILE A 201 5.18 4.82 0.49
CA ILE A 201 4.39 5.96 0.02
C ILE A 201 3.31 6.21 1.07
N ASN A 202 3.30 7.42 1.64
CA ASN A 202 2.33 7.79 2.67
C ASN A 202 1.03 8.33 2.05
N GLY A 203 0.05 8.73 2.89
CA GLY A 203 -1.25 9.22 2.40
C GLY A 203 -1.14 10.45 1.51
N THR A 204 -0.24 11.38 1.83
CA THR A 204 0.06 12.54 0.96
C THR A 204 0.60 12.09 -0.38
N GLY A 205 1.58 11.17 -0.39
CA GLY A 205 2.13 10.63 -1.63
C GLY A 205 1.10 9.87 -2.46
N CYS A 206 0.22 9.08 -1.84
CA CYS A 206 -0.84 8.36 -2.54
C CYS A 206 -1.90 9.30 -3.14
N ALA A 207 -2.21 10.41 -2.44
CA ALA A 207 -3.18 11.41 -2.87
C ALA A 207 -2.65 12.30 -4.01
N LEU A 208 -1.35 12.63 -3.98
CA LEU A 208 -0.72 13.54 -4.94
C LEU A 208 -0.01 12.83 -6.09
N ALA A 209 0.17 11.51 -6.02
CA ALA A 209 0.76 10.73 -7.11
C ALA A 209 -0.03 10.87 -8.42
N ARG A 210 0.69 10.74 -9.53
CA ARG A 210 0.17 10.77 -10.90
C ARG A 210 -1.03 9.82 -11.03
N LYS A 211 -2.12 10.27 -11.65
CA LYS A 211 -3.30 9.44 -11.91
C LYS A 211 -2.94 8.09 -12.55
N GLY A 212 -3.49 7.00 -12.04
CA GLY A 212 -3.22 5.63 -12.50
C GLY A 212 -1.86 5.07 -12.08
N TRP A 213 -1.23 5.65 -11.05
CA TRP A 213 0.02 5.12 -10.49
C TRP A 213 -0.16 3.71 -9.95
N GLU A 214 -1.37 3.36 -9.52
CA GLU A 214 -1.71 2.04 -8.98
C GLU A 214 -1.50 0.96 -10.04
N VAL A 215 -1.97 1.21 -11.26
CA VAL A 215 -1.81 0.32 -12.42
C VAL A 215 -0.34 0.25 -12.84
N ARG A 216 0.36 1.39 -12.90
CA ARG A 216 1.79 1.42 -13.25
C ARG A 216 2.65 0.68 -12.22
N LEU A 217 2.35 0.84 -10.94
CA LEU A 217 3.04 0.12 -9.87
C LEU A 217 2.77 -1.38 -9.98
N TYR A 218 1.52 -1.78 -10.23
CA TYR A 218 1.16 -3.17 -10.44
C TYR A 218 1.93 -3.78 -11.63
N GLN A 219 1.94 -3.10 -12.77
CA GLN A 219 2.67 -3.51 -13.97
C GLN A 219 4.17 -3.63 -13.69
N TYR A 220 4.76 -2.63 -13.02
CA TYR A 220 6.16 -2.69 -12.62
C TYR A 220 6.44 -3.90 -11.72
N LEU A 221 5.67 -4.09 -10.64
CA LEU A 221 5.85 -5.19 -9.70
C LEU A 221 5.56 -6.57 -10.31
N THR A 222 4.90 -6.66 -11.46
CA THR A 222 4.64 -7.93 -12.17
C THR A 222 5.51 -8.11 -13.41
N SER A 223 6.38 -7.15 -13.72
CA SER A 223 7.19 -7.14 -14.94
C SER A 223 8.42 -8.02 -14.93
N TYR A 224 8.66 -8.82 -13.87
CA TYR A 224 9.86 -9.63 -13.78
C TYR A 224 9.95 -10.64 -14.92
N GLN A 225 11.02 -10.55 -15.71
CA GLN A 225 11.30 -11.46 -16.80
C GLN A 225 12.78 -11.81 -16.83
N LYS A 226 13.07 -13.02 -17.29
CA LYS A 226 14.42 -13.54 -17.50
C LYS A 226 14.49 -14.14 -18.89
N PHE A 227 15.37 -13.62 -19.72
CA PHE A 227 15.51 -14.05 -21.11
C PHE A 227 16.98 -14.15 -21.51
N TYR A 228 17.27 -15.02 -22.47
CA TYR A 228 18.60 -15.13 -23.06
C TYR A 228 18.78 -14.01 -24.08
N ASP A 229 19.89 -13.29 -23.98
CA ASP A 229 20.27 -12.28 -24.97
C ASP A 229 21.32 -12.88 -25.93
N PRO A 230 20.95 -13.16 -27.19
CA PRO A 230 21.86 -13.73 -28.17
C PRO A 230 23.04 -12.81 -28.52
N GLN A 231 22.91 -11.49 -28.33
CA GLN A 231 23.96 -10.54 -28.68
C GLN A 231 25.07 -10.53 -27.64
N THR A 232 24.71 -10.62 -26.36
CA THR A 232 25.69 -10.62 -25.26
C THR A 232 26.08 -12.04 -24.84
N GLY A 233 25.30 -13.05 -25.21
CA GLY A 233 25.50 -14.44 -24.81
C GLY A 233 25.14 -14.71 -23.34
N PHE A 234 24.57 -13.73 -22.64
CA PHE A 234 24.23 -13.83 -21.22
C PHE A 234 22.71 -13.77 -20.98
N LEU A 235 22.28 -14.28 -19.83
CA LEU A 235 20.90 -14.11 -19.38
C LEU A 235 20.69 -12.68 -18.89
N LYS A 236 19.74 -11.98 -19.51
CA LYS A 236 19.26 -10.68 -19.05
C LYS A 236 18.01 -10.85 -18.21
N GLU A 237 17.88 -9.94 -17.25
CA GLU A 237 16.73 -9.87 -16.37
C GLU A 237 16.19 -8.45 -16.34
N THR A 238 14.88 -8.32 -16.34
CA THR A 238 14.17 -7.04 -16.27
C THR A 238 13.10 -7.11 -15.20
N GLY A 239 12.74 -5.96 -14.64
CA GLY A 239 11.71 -5.87 -13.61
C GLY A 239 12.19 -6.30 -12.21
N PRO A 240 11.33 -6.09 -11.20
CA PRO A 240 11.69 -6.28 -9.81
C PRO A 240 11.71 -7.74 -9.38
N ARG A 241 12.80 -8.16 -8.74
CA ARG A 241 12.96 -9.50 -8.16
C ARG A 241 12.28 -9.62 -6.81
N GLU A 242 11.48 -10.68 -6.65
CA GLU A 242 10.73 -10.99 -5.43
C GLU A 242 9.96 -9.78 -4.85
N PRO A 243 9.10 -9.15 -5.67
CA PRO A 243 8.33 -7.99 -5.26
C PRO A 243 7.32 -8.41 -4.19
N LYS A 244 7.15 -7.56 -3.17
CA LYS A 244 6.24 -7.82 -2.06
C LYS A 244 5.65 -6.53 -1.54
N LEU A 245 4.33 -6.53 -1.32
CA LEU A 245 3.64 -5.56 -0.48
C LEU A 245 3.78 -5.98 0.99
N THR A 246 4.28 -5.08 1.82
CA THR A 246 4.44 -5.31 3.26
C THR A 246 3.43 -4.53 4.09
N ARG A 247 2.89 -3.43 3.55
CA ARG A 247 1.79 -2.69 4.12
C ARG A 247 0.92 -2.06 3.03
N VAL A 248 -0.39 -2.08 3.21
CA VAL A 248 -1.34 -1.30 2.41
C VAL A 248 -2.41 -0.78 3.35
N ASP A 249 -2.64 0.54 3.36
CA ASP A 249 -3.78 1.14 4.05
C ASP A 249 -4.80 1.58 2.99
N LEU A 250 -6.05 1.18 3.19
CA LEU A 250 -7.19 1.55 2.34
C LEU A 250 -8.13 2.45 3.15
N ALA A 251 -8.62 3.52 2.53
CA ALA A 251 -9.43 4.54 3.18
C ALA A 251 -10.72 4.83 2.41
N TYR A 252 -11.80 5.01 3.16
CA TYR A 252 -13.06 5.58 2.73
C TYR A 252 -13.29 6.89 3.49
N ASP A 253 -13.63 7.95 2.76
CA ASP A 253 -13.90 9.29 3.30
C ASP A 253 -15.37 9.65 3.14
N ASP A 254 -15.98 10.07 4.23
CA ASP A 254 -17.33 10.64 4.26
C ASP A 254 -17.24 12.06 4.81
N PHE A 255 -17.35 13.05 3.91
CA PHE A 255 -17.20 14.46 4.28
C PHE A 255 -18.36 15.00 5.11
N GLU A 256 -19.55 14.45 4.92
CA GLU A 256 -20.79 14.92 5.55
C GLU A 256 -21.16 14.07 6.77
N GLY A 257 -20.44 12.97 7.02
CA GLY A 257 -20.67 12.07 8.15
C GLY A 257 -22.04 11.39 8.11
N GLN A 258 -22.61 11.23 6.91
CA GLN A 258 -23.95 10.68 6.69
C GLN A 258 -23.98 9.15 6.75
N TYR A 259 -22.87 8.51 6.36
CA TYR A 259 -22.74 7.06 6.20
C TYR A 259 -21.83 6.44 7.24
N ILE A 260 -20.79 7.16 7.66
CA ILE A 260 -19.89 6.70 8.73
C ILE A 260 -19.71 7.75 9.81
N THR A 261 -19.88 7.32 11.06
CA THR A 261 -19.50 8.09 12.24
C THR A 261 -18.73 7.22 13.22
N VAL A 262 -18.01 7.83 14.17
CA VAL A 262 -17.32 7.06 15.22
C VAL A 262 -18.30 6.39 16.19
N ASP A 263 -19.48 6.97 16.36
CA ASP A 263 -20.56 6.41 17.17
C ASP A 263 -21.21 5.22 16.44
N GLN A 264 -21.43 5.33 15.13
CA GLN A 264 -21.89 4.22 14.30
C GLN A 264 -20.91 3.05 14.29
N ALA A 265 -19.60 3.34 14.29
CA ALA A 265 -18.57 2.31 14.40
C ALA A 265 -18.64 1.60 15.77
N ASP A 266 -18.95 2.31 16.85
CA ASP A 266 -19.16 1.71 18.17
C ASP A 266 -20.37 0.76 18.17
N GLU A 267 -21.49 1.20 17.62
CA GLU A 267 -22.70 0.37 17.46
C GLU A 267 -22.45 -0.87 16.58
N TRP A 268 -21.64 -0.73 15.53
CA TRP A 268 -21.26 -1.87 14.71
C TRP A 268 -20.46 -2.91 15.49
N ASP A 269 -19.67 -2.53 16.48
CA ASP A 269 -18.98 -3.49 17.34
C ASP A 269 -19.95 -4.27 18.23
N ASP A 270 -20.97 -3.61 18.79
CA ASP A 270 -22.00 -4.23 19.63
C ASP A 270 -22.76 -5.36 18.91
N VAL A 271 -22.95 -5.24 17.59
CA VAL A 271 -23.57 -6.28 16.75
C VAL A 271 -22.56 -7.24 16.10
N GLY A 272 -21.28 -7.13 16.45
CA GLY A 272 -20.19 -7.99 15.98
C GLY A 272 -19.77 -7.72 14.54
N GLY A 273 -19.92 -6.48 14.07
CA GLY A 273 -19.55 -6.01 12.73
C GLY A 273 -18.05 -6.03 12.43
N PHE A 274 -17.21 -6.15 13.46
CA PHE A 274 -15.77 -6.34 13.30
C PHE A 274 -15.27 -7.76 13.55
N TRP A 275 -16.16 -8.68 13.95
CA TRP A 275 -15.78 -10.06 14.21
C TRP A 275 -15.73 -10.86 12.91
N CYS A 276 -14.53 -11.25 12.49
CA CYS A 276 -14.30 -12.03 11.26
C CYS A 276 -14.23 -13.54 11.49
N GLY A 277 -14.47 -14.02 12.71
CA GLY A 277 -14.21 -15.39 13.17
C GLY A 277 -13.06 -15.46 14.19
N GLY A 278 -13.02 -16.54 14.97
CA GLY A 278 -12.03 -16.71 16.05
C GLY A 278 -12.24 -15.72 17.20
N ARG A 279 -11.16 -15.10 17.68
CA ARG A 279 -11.21 -14.12 18.79
C ARG A 279 -11.71 -12.75 18.30
N GLN A 280 -12.59 -12.12 19.07
CA GLN A 280 -13.01 -10.75 18.83
C GLN A 280 -11.83 -9.77 18.86
N PRO A 281 -11.80 -8.76 17.97
CA PRO A 281 -10.74 -7.76 17.95
C PRO A 281 -10.76 -6.91 19.22
N LYS A 282 -9.59 -6.40 19.61
CA LYS A 282 -9.47 -5.40 20.67
C LYS A 282 -10.08 -4.07 20.21
N ILE A 283 -10.81 -3.39 21.07
CA ILE A 283 -11.35 -2.05 20.79
C ILE A 283 -10.63 -0.99 21.61
N GLU A 284 -10.30 0.14 20.98
CA GLU A 284 -9.73 1.31 21.63
C GLU A 284 -10.48 2.59 21.21
N LYS A 285 -11.00 3.32 22.21
CA LYS A 285 -11.66 4.62 22.04
C LYS A 285 -10.70 5.74 22.41
N ILE A 286 -10.08 6.35 21.40
CA ILE A 286 -9.06 7.40 21.57
C ILE A 286 -9.71 8.78 21.41
N GLY A 287 -9.33 9.73 22.28
CA GLY A 287 -9.80 11.11 22.22
C GLY A 287 -10.93 11.44 23.21
N PRO A 288 -11.58 12.59 23.06
CA PRO A 288 -12.49 13.17 24.06
C PRO A 288 -13.92 12.61 23.94
N TRP A 289 -14.10 11.29 24.12
CA TRP A 289 -15.40 10.61 23.96
C TRP A 289 -16.47 11.08 24.97
N LYS A 290 -16.07 11.33 26.22
CA LYS A 290 -17.00 11.78 27.28
C LYS A 290 -17.27 13.27 27.28
N ARG A 291 -16.31 14.07 26.80
CA ARG A 291 -16.34 15.54 26.86
C ARG A 291 -15.77 16.12 25.56
N PRO A 292 -16.54 16.10 24.45
CA PRO A 292 -16.08 16.56 23.15
C PRO A 292 -15.54 18.00 23.23
N ASN A 293 -14.34 18.22 22.71
CA ASN A 293 -13.66 19.54 22.74
C ASN A 293 -13.16 19.98 21.36
N GLY A 294 -13.67 19.35 20.28
CA GLY A 294 -13.29 19.68 18.90
C GLY A 294 -11.96 19.09 18.42
N LYS A 295 -11.22 18.32 19.24
CA LYS A 295 -9.96 17.66 18.82
C LYS A 295 -10.15 16.39 17.99
N GLY A 296 -11.38 15.91 17.86
CA GLY A 296 -11.70 14.68 17.14
C GLY A 296 -11.57 13.42 17.99
N ARG A 297 -12.42 12.44 17.69
CA ARG A 297 -12.46 11.10 18.28
C ARG A 297 -11.94 10.07 17.28
N THR A 298 -11.48 8.94 17.80
CA THR A 298 -11.07 7.78 17.00
C THR A 298 -11.55 6.50 17.66
N PHE A 299 -12.22 5.66 16.88
CA PHE A 299 -12.58 4.30 17.22
C PHE A 299 -11.63 3.35 16.49
N ALA A 300 -10.87 2.56 17.23
CA ALA A 300 -9.84 1.68 16.70
C ALA A 300 -10.18 0.21 16.97
N VAL A 301 -9.97 -0.63 15.95
CA VAL A 301 -10.33 -2.04 15.93
C VAL A 301 -9.09 -2.89 15.62
N GLY A 302 -8.75 -3.78 16.56
CA GLY A 302 -7.56 -4.61 16.54
C GLY A 302 -6.35 -3.93 17.19
N ASP A 303 -5.17 -4.49 16.96
CA ASP A 303 -3.91 -3.97 17.48
C ASP A 303 -3.01 -3.51 16.32
N ARG A 304 -2.39 -2.34 16.45
CA ARG A 304 -1.52 -1.75 15.40
C ARG A 304 -0.33 -2.66 15.05
N THR A 305 0.09 -3.55 15.93
CA THR A 305 1.16 -4.52 15.68
C THR A 305 0.68 -5.77 14.94
N SER A 306 -0.62 -5.95 14.76
CA SER A 306 -1.22 -7.10 14.05
C SER A 306 -1.18 -6.92 12.53
N GLY A 307 -1.55 -7.97 11.80
CA GLY A 307 -1.62 -7.94 10.33
C GLY A 307 -2.82 -7.19 9.75
N LYS A 308 -3.82 -6.86 10.57
CA LYS A 308 -5.00 -6.10 10.18
C LYS A 308 -5.41 -5.17 11.34
N TYR A 309 -5.64 -3.91 11.04
CA TYR A 309 -6.04 -2.88 12.02
C TYR A 309 -6.95 -1.86 11.34
N ALA A 310 -8.11 -1.55 11.94
CA ALA A 310 -9.01 -0.54 11.40
C ALA A 310 -9.15 0.68 12.32
N ARG A 311 -9.42 1.83 11.72
CA ARG A 311 -9.62 3.11 12.42
C ARG A 311 -10.78 3.86 11.79
N PHE A 312 -11.70 4.32 12.62
CA PHE A 312 -12.71 5.32 12.25
C PHE A 312 -12.40 6.58 13.01
N TYR A 313 -12.19 7.70 12.33
CA TYR A 313 -11.81 8.93 13.02
C TYR A 313 -12.37 10.18 12.35
N GLU A 314 -12.63 11.18 13.18
CA GLU A 314 -13.15 12.48 12.75
C GLU A 314 -12.02 13.29 12.09
N ARG A 315 -11.75 12.98 10.81
CA ARG A 315 -10.63 13.51 10.00
C ARG A 315 -10.65 15.02 9.92
N GLY A 316 -11.80 15.65 9.67
CA GLY A 316 -11.87 17.11 9.58
C GLY A 316 -11.46 17.83 10.88
N LYS A 317 -11.81 17.25 12.04
CA LYS A 317 -11.39 17.75 13.36
C LYS A 317 -9.90 17.60 13.57
N LYS A 318 -9.31 16.48 13.13
CA LYS A 318 -7.85 16.25 13.15
C LYS A 318 -7.09 17.27 12.29
N GLU A 319 -7.62 17.64 11.13
CA GLU A 319 -7.01 18.66 10.25
C GLU A 319 -7.17 20.09 10.81
N GLY A 320 -8.08 20.29 11.76
CA GLY A 320 -8.21 21.51 12.55
C GLY A 320 -9.54 22.25 12.37
N SER A 321 -10.55 21.61 11.79
CA SER A 321 -11.93 22.10 11.71
C SER A 321 -12.80 21.44 12.79
N PRO A 322 -13.02 22.08 13.95
CA PRO A 322 -13.62 21.44 15.14
C PRO A 322 -15.06 20.96 14.95
N LEU A 323 -15.78 21.58 14.02
CA LEU A 323 -17.18 21.30 13.69
C LEU A 323 -17.33 20.46 12.42
N SER A 324 -16.23 20.04 11.80
CA SER A 324 -16.31 19.25 10.57
C SER A 324 -16.98 17.90 10.83
N PRO A 325 -17.97 17.53 10.00
CA PRO A 325 -18.58 16.21 10.06
C PRO A 325 -17.74 15.14 9.34
N TRP A 326 -16.61 15.52 8.74
CA TRP A 326 -15.78 14.60 7.97
C TRP A 326 -15.19 13.48 8.84
N VAL A 327 -15.60 12.25 8.55
CA VAL A 327 -15.10 11.00 9.15
C VAL A 327 -14.40 10.16 8.08
N ARG A 328 -13.31 9.51 8.47
CA ARG A 328 -12.59 8.54 7.63
C ARG A 328 -12.57 7.18 8.29
N ALA A 329 -12.86 6.14 7.51
CA ALA A 329 -12.61 4.75 7.84
C ALA A 329 -11.35 4.27 7.11
N GLU A 330 -10.36 3.76 7.85
CA GLU A 330 -9.08 3.27 7.34
C GLU A 330 -8.88 1.82 7.76
N VAL A 331 -8.45 0.97 6.84
CA VAL A 331 -8.03 -0.41 7.10
C VAL A 331 -6.58 -0.57 6.70
N GLU A 332 -5.74 -0.87 7.68
CA GLU A 332 -4.32 -1.15 7.54
C GLU A 332 -4.09 -2.65 7.45
N PHE A 333 -3.56 -3.12 6.31
CA PHE A 333 -3.11 -4.48 6.08
C PHE A 333 -1.58 -4.53 6.16
N LYS A 334 -1.05 -5.51 6.90
CA LYS A 334 0.39 -5.74 7.08
C LYS A 334 0.74 -7.19 6.77
N SER A 335 1.87 -7.41 6.10
CA SER A 335 2.32 -8.76 5.73
C SER A 335 2.99 -9.52 6.89
N LYS A 336 2.43 -9.44 8.10
CA LYS A 336 3.00 -10.04 9.32
C LYS A 336 2.53 -11.49 9.50
N ASP A 337 1.23 -11.69 9.43
CA ASP A 337 0.56 -12.98 9.59
C ASP A 337 -0.17 -13.39 8.30
N ARG A 338 -0.03 -12.62 7.21
CA ARG A 338 -0.72 -12.79 5.94
C ARG A 338 0.12 -12.34 4.75
N TYR A 339 -0.25 -12.82 3.57
CA TYR A 339 0.25 -12.31 2.29
C TYR A 339 -0.72 -11.28 1.72
N ILE A 340 -0.20 -10.13 1.29
CA ILE A 340 -0.96 -9.08 0.61
C ILE A 340 -0.74 -9.26 -0.90
N PRO A 341 -1.79 -9.63 -1.67
CA PRO A 341 -1.68 -9.79 -3.12
C PRO A 341 -1.48 -8.45 -3.82
N LEU A 342 -0.76 -8.45 -4.94
CA LEU A 342 -0.54 -7.25 -5.74
C LEU A 342 -1.84 -6.66 -6.31
N ASP A 343 -2.85 -7.51 -6.56
CA ASP A 343 -4.15 -7.10 -7.11
C ASP A 343 -4.91 -6.11 -6.21
N ILE A 344 -4.53 -5.95 -4.93
CA ILE A 344 -5.05 -4.89 -4.05
C ILE A 344 -4.78 -3.48 -4.59
N LEU A 345 -3.77 -3.33 -5.46
CA LEU A 345 -3.50 -2.09 -6.17
C LEU A 345 -4.62 -1.77 -7.17
N LEU A 346 -5.19 -2.79 -7.80
CA LEU A 346 -6.20 -2.64 -8.85
C LEU A 346 -7.62 -2.59 -8.29
N SER A 347 -7.88 -3.30 -7.19
CA SER A 347 -9.22 -3.48 -6.64
C SER A 347 -9.36 -3.03 -5.17
N PRO A 348 -8.95 -1.81 -4.77
CA PRO A 348 -8.94 -1.38 -3.37
C PRO A 348 -10.31 -1.52 -2.68
N SER A 349 -11.41 -1.09 -3.34
CA SER A 349 -12.76 -1.20 -2.78
C SER A 349 -13.11 -2.62 -2.35
N GLN A 350 -12.82 -3.61 -3.20
CA GLN A 350 -13.15 -5.01 -2.89
C GLN A 350 -12.38 -5.54 -1.68
N TYR A 351 -11.13 -5.12 -1.48
CA TYR A 351 -10.36 -5.49 -0.30
C TYR A 351 -10.80 -4.73 0.95
N PHE A 352 -11.21 -3.47 0.81
CA PHE A 352 -11.75 -2.67 1.90
C PHE A 352 -13.09 -3.22 2.40
N LEU A 353 -14.05 -3.44 1.49
CA LEU A 353 -15.35 -4.04 1.80
C LEU A 353 -15.21 -5.44 2.39
N GLY A 354 -14.27 -6.21 1.85
CA GLY A 354 -13.95 -7.53 2.36
C GLY A 354 -13.26 -7.51 3.72
N ALA A 355 -12.85 -6.37 4.30
CA ALA A 355 -12.01 -6.35 5.50
C ALA A 355 -12.76 -6.75 6.78
N TYR A 356 -14.01 -6.30 6.95
CA TYR A 356 -14.86 -6.52 8.12
C TYR A 356 -16.33 -6.60 7.72
N PRO A 357 -17.18 -7.42 8.39
CA PRO A 357 -18.59 -7.55 8.04
C PRO A 357 -19.35 -6.21 7.93
N CYS A 358 -19.02 -5.24 8.78
CA CYS A 358 -19.67 -3.93 8.79
C CYS A 358 -19.53 -3.16 7.47
N PHE A 359 -18.48 -3.41 6.69
CA PHE A 359 -18.30 -2.70 5.41
C PHE A 359 -19.22 -3.24 4.32
N GLU A 360 -19.70 -4.49 4.41
CA GLU A 360 -20.76 -4.97 3.54
C GLU A 360 -22.08 -4.21 3.81
N TRP A 361 -22.36 -3.89 5.08
CA TRP A 361 -23.53 -3.08 5.45
C TRP A 361 -23.41 -1.67 4.89
N LEU A 362 -22.21 -1.08 4.98
CA LEU A 362 -21.91 0.21 4.36
C LEU A 362 -22.11 0.17 2.84
N ALA A 363 -21.62 -0.85 2.15
CA ALA A 363 -21.82 -0.98 0.69
C ALA A 363 -23.31 -0.96 0.31
N LYS A 364 -24.15 -1.73 1.02
CA LYS A 364 -25.61 -1.78 0.80
C LYS A 364 -26.31 -0.45 1.09
N GLN A 365 -25.75 0.37 1.97
CA GLN A 365 -26.24 1.74 2.20
C GLN A 365 -25.84 2.66 1.05
N LEU A 366 -24.58 2.59 0.60
CA LEU A 366 -24.05 3.45 -0.47
C LEU A 366 -24.71 3.20 -1.84
N GLU A 367 -25.06 1.95 -2.16
CA GLU A 367 -25.80 1.60 -3.38
C GLU A 367 -27.10 2.39 -3.56
N LYS A 368 -27.68 2.93 -2.48
CA LYS A 368 -28.95 3.66 -2.51
C LYS A 368 -28.81 5.17 -2.76
N ASP A 369 -27.68 5.78 -2.41
CA ASP A 369 -27.57 7.24 -2.25
C ASP A 369 -26.30 7.87 -2.90
N PHE A 370 -25.68 7.18 -3.87
CA PHE A 370 -24.25 7.31 -4.20
C PHE A 370 -23.67 8.72 -4.47
N CYS A 371 -22.60 9.09 -3.72
CA CYS A 371 -21.48 9.91 -4.22
C CYS A 371 -20.22 9.78 -3.32
N THR A 372 -19.24 8.93 -3.66
CA THR A 372 -17.92 9.00 -3.03
C THR A 372 -17.15 10.22 -3.56
N PRO A 373 -16.49 11.02 -2.71
CA PRO A 373 -15.71 12.14 -3.21
C PRO A 373 -14.47 11.66 -3.97
N GLU A 374 -14.27 12.16 -5.18
CA GLU A 374 -13.03 11.94 -5.94
C GLU A 374 -11.80 12.38 -5.12
N LYS A 375 -10.64 11.73 -5.32
CA LYS A 375 -9.38 12.05 -4.64
C LYS A 375 -9.04 13.55 -4.68
N THR A 376 -9.34 14.22 -5.79
CA THR A 376 -9.19 15.68 -5.98
C THR A 376 -10.02 16.50 -4.98
N LYS A 377 -11.24 16.06 -4.66
CA LYS A 377 -12.11 16.70 -3.67
C LYS A 377 -11.54 16.57 -2.25
N VAL A 378 -10.92 15.42 -1.93
CA VAL A 378 -10.25 15.19 -0.62
C VAL A 378 -9.06 16.15 -0.46
N VAL A 379 -8.21 16.24 -1.47
CA VAL A 379 -7.05 17.15 -1.47
C VAL A 379 -7.53 18.60 -1.29
N LYS A 380 -8.52 19.03 -2.08
CA LYS A 380 -9.08 20.39 -1.99
C LYS A 380 -9.64 20.70 -0.60
N LYS A 381 -10.47 19.80 -0.06
CA LYS A 381 -11.09 19.99 1.26
C LYS A 381 -10.05 20.08 2.38
N GLN A 382 -9.02 19.24 2.33
CA GLN A 382 -7.92 19.27 3.30
C GLN A 382 -7.12 20.59 3.20
N SER A 383 -6.86 21.06 1.98
CA SER A 383 -6.17 22.33 1.73
C SER A 383 -6.98 23.53 2.23
N GLU A 384 -8.30 23.57 2.00
CA GLU A 384 -9.20 24.61 2.50
C GLU A 384 -9.18 24.67 4.04
N ILE A 385 -9.38 23.53 4.72
CA ILE A 385 -9.34 23.46 6.19
C ILE A 385 -7.99 23.94 6.74
N SER A 386 -6.90 23.56 6.08
CA SER A 386 -5.55 23.94 6.49
C SER A 386 -5.30 25.44 6.35
N TRP A 387 -5.80 26.04 5.26
CA TRP A 387 -5.70 27.47 4.98
C TRP A 387 -6.51 28.30 5.98
N ASP A 388 -7.80 27.98 6.14
CA ASP A 388 -8.69 28.69 7.06
C ASP A 388 -8.14 28.67 8.48
N LYS A 389 -7.63 27.49 8.91
CA LYS A 389 -7.05 27.37 10.23
C LYS A 389 -5.75 28.15 10.40
N ALA A 390 -4.94 28.29 9.35
CA ALA A 390 -3.74 29.12 9.38
C ALA A 390 -4.09 30.60 9.59
N ILE A 391 -5.07 31.11 8.83
CA ILE A 391 -5.57 32.47 8.98
C ILE A 391 -6.15 32.72 10.37
N ASP A 392 -6.94 31.79 10.90
CA ASP A 392 -7.49 31.87 12.25
C ASP A 392 -6.41 31.95 13.32
N VAL A 393 -5.35 31.14 13.21
CA VAL A 393 -4.22 31.18 14.14
C VAL A 393 -3.54 32.55 14.10
N ILE A 394 -3.28 33.08 12.90
CA ILE A 394 -2.69 34.41 12.71
C ILE A 394 -3.57 35.47 13.37
N LYS A 395 -4.87 35.44 13.09
CA LYS A 395 -5.85 36.40 13.62
C LYS A 395 -5.95 36.36 15.14
N VAL A 396 -5.98 35.16 15.74
CA VAL A 396 -6.17 34.98 17.19
C VAL A 396 -4.88 35.26 17.96
N GLN A 397 -3.75 34.71 17.53
CA GLN A 397 -2.48 34.80 18.26
C GLN A 397 -1.78 36.15 18.02
N PHE A 398 -1.78 36.63 16.78
CA PHE A 398 -0.97 37.78 16.37
C PHE A 398 -1.79 39.00 15.95
N GLY A 399 -3.10 38.86 15.72
CA GLY A 399 -3.96 39.94 15.20
C GLY A 399 -4.00 41.21 16.05
N LYS A 400 -3.90 41.09 17.38
CA LYS A 400 -3.82 42.27 18.27
C LYS A 400 -2.53 43.07 18.06
N TYR A 401 -1.41 42.37 17.84
CA TYR A 401 -0.12 42.99 17.56
C TYR A 401 -0.13 43.69 16.19
N PHE A 402 -0.64 43.03 15.14
CA PHE A 402 -0.78 43.65 13.82
C PHE A 402 -1.60 44.94 13.86
N ARG A 403 -2.74 44.93 14.56
CA ARG A 403 -3.56 46.14 14.73
C ARG A 403 -2.85 47.27 15.45
N GLN A 404 -1.92 46.96 16.37
CA GLN A 404 -1.17 47.99 17.07
C GLN A 404 -0.03 48.53 16.21
N PHE A 405 0.70 47.65 15.51
CA PHE A 405 1.82 48.06 14.64
C PHE A 405 1.35 48.81 13.40
N ALA A 406 0.22 48.43 12.80
CA ALA A 406 -0.34 49.09 11.63
C ALA A 406 -0.81 50.55 11.88
N LYS A 407 -0.81 51.02 13.14
CA LYS A 407 -1.08 52.44 13.45
C LYS A 407 0.13 53.35 13.24
N VAL A 408 1.33 52.77 13.21
CA VAL A 408 2.61 53.51 13.21
C VAL A 408 3.56 53.06 12.10
N VAL A 409 3.32 51.89 11.48
CA VAL A 409 4.11 51.36 10.36
C VAL A 409 3.20 51.19 9.15
N GLU A 410 3.70 51.54 7.97
CA GLU A 410 3.02 51.33 6.69
C GLU A 410 2.83 49.81 6.41
N PRO A 411 1.71 49.38 5.80
CA PRO A 411 1.40 47.96 5.61
C PRO A 411 2.50 47.10 4.97
N GLN A 412 3.15 47.57 3.90
CA GLN A 412 4.19 46.82 3.20
C GLN A 412 5.47 46.70 4.05
N GLU A 413 5.86 47.77 4.72
CA GLU A 413 6.98 47.75 5.67
C GLU A 413 6.71 46.80 6.86
N LEU A 414 5.47 46.82 7.37
CA LEU A 414 5.08 45.93 8.46
C LEU A 414 5.17 44.46 8.03
N ILE A 415 4.72 44.11 6.82
CA ILE A 415 4.82 42.75 6.27
C ILE A 415 6.28 42.32 6.20
N ASN A 416 7.17 43.18 5.70
CA ASN A 416 8.59 42.87 5.61
C ASN A 416 9.22 42.67 6.99
N MET A 417 8.80 43.45 8.01
CA MET A 417 9.30 43.36 9.38
C MET A 417 8.88 42.07 10.11
N ILE A 418 7.65 41.59 9.88
CA ILE A 418 7.09 40.43 10.59
C ILE A 418 7.34 39.09 9.87
N SER A 419 7.66 39.16 8.57
CA SER A 419 7.95 37.97 7.78
C SER A 419 9.26 37.36 8.27
N SER A 420 9.33 36.03 8.25
CA SER A 420 10.57 35.36 8.60
C SER A 420 11.63 35.64 7.53
N ASP A 421 12.88 35.82 7.95
CA ASP A 421 14.03 35.88 7.05
C ASP A 421 14.24 34.58 6.25
N LYS A 422 13.60 33.48 6.67
CA LYS A 422 13.67 32.18 6.02
C LYS A 422 12.47 31.97 5.11
N ASP A 423 12.74 31.65 3.85
CA ASP A 423 11.72 31.23 2.89
C ASP A 423 11.33 29.75 3.12
N GLU A 424 10.55 29.51 4.17
CA GLU A 424 10.08 28.18 4.54
C GLU A 424 8.56 28.09 4.55
N VAL A 425 8.02 27.08 3.89
CA VAL A 425 6.58 26.80 3.92
C VAL A 425 6.16 26.33 5.32
N PRO A 426 5.20 27.02 5.97
CA PRO A 426 4.71 26.63 7.30
C PRO A 426 4.19 25.20 7.31
N LYS A 427 4.46 24.45 8.38
CA LYS A 427 4.11 23.02 8.51
C LYS A 427 2.66 22.71 8.12
N ARG A 428 1.71 23.58 8.47
CA ARG A 428 0.28 23.42 8.17
C ARG A 428 -0.06 23.56 6.68
N LEU A 429 0.72 24.34 5.93
CA LEU A 429 0.50 24.62 4.51
C LEU A 429 1.36 23.73 3.59
N LYS A 430 2.26 22.90 4.14
CA LYS A 430 3.13 22.00 3.36
C LYS A 430 2.34 21.08 2.43
N PHE A 431 1.18 20.58 2.86
CA PHE A 431 0.33 19.74 2.02
C PHE A 431 -0.19 20.49 0.80
N SER A 432 -0.77 21.68 0.99
CA SER A 432 -1.28 22.51 -0.11
C SER A 432 -0.16 22.94 -1.06
N HIS A 433 1.01 23.30 -0.52
CA HIS A 433 2.18 23.62 -1.32
C HIS A 433 2.65 22.42 -2.16
N ALA A 434 2.77 21.24 -1.55
CA ALA A 434 3.13 20.01 -2.24
C ALA A 434 2.12 19.67 -3.34
N ALA A 435 0.82 19.88 -3.11
CA ALA A 435 -0.22 19.66 -4.10
C ALA A 435 -0.05 20.58 -5.33
N VAL A 436 0.27 21.86 -5.11
CA VAL A 436 0.55 22.82 -6.18
C VAL A 436 1.82 22.42 -6.94
N MET A 437 2.92 22.16 -6.24
CA MET A 437 4.19 21.75 -6.87
C MET A 437 4.02 20.49 -7.69
N GLN A 438 3.27 19.52 -7.18
CA GLN A 438 3.00 18.28 -7.89
C GLN A 438 2.13 18.51 -9.13
N SER A 439 1.13 19.40 -9.07
CA SER A 439 0.34 19.75 -10.25
C SER A 439 1.20 20.39 -11.36
N ILE A 440 2.19 21.20 -10.98
CA ILE A 440 3.16 21.79 -11.92
C ILE A 440 4.02 20.69 -12.54
N ARG A 441 4.60 19.80 -11.72
CA ARG A 441 5.42 18.65 -12.20
C ARG A 441 4.67 17.74 -13.17
N LEU A 442 3.36 17.55 -12.96
CA LEU A 442 2.53 16.73 -13.85
C LEU A 442 2.16 17.44 -15.16
N ASN A 443 2.11 18.78 -15.17
CA ASN A 443 1.75 19.59 -16.34
C ASN A 443 2.97 20.01 -17.18
N GLN A 444 4.16 20.02 -16.58
CA GLN A 444 5.40 20.06 -17.32
C GLN A 444 5.42 18.84 -18.24
N HIS A 445 5.25 19.08 -19.54
CA HIS A 445 5.49 18.04 -20.53
C HIS A 445 6.91 17.55 -20.26
N PHE A 446 7.09 16.23 -20.20
CA PHE A 446 8.43 15.68 -20.33
C PHE A 446 8.96 16.27 -21.63
N GLU A 447 9.89 17.24 -21.56
CA GLU A 447 10.89 17.29 -22.59
C GLU A 447 11.40 15.85 -22.66
N THR A 448 11.06 15.22 -23.78
CA THR A 448 11.21 13.78 -23.99
C THR A 448 12.59 13.39 -23.52
N LYS A 449 12.65 12.52 -22.49
CA LYS A 449 13.83 11.69 -22.28
C LYS A 449 14.16 11.00 -23.62
N PRO A 450 15.44 10.71 -23.86
CA PRO A 450 16.06 10.76 -25.18
C PRO A 450 15.40 9.82 -26.18
N THR A 451 15.09 10.34 -27.36
CA THR A 451 14.45 9.57 -28.43
C THR A 451 15.41 8.65 -29.20
N SER A 452 16.67 8.52 -28.77
CA SER A 452 17.65 7.64 -29.42
C SER A 452 18.65 7.00 -28.45
N LEU A 453 19.13 5.82 -28.86
CA LEU A 453 20.11 4.97 -28.17
C LEU A 453 21.51 5.59 -28.01
N GLU A 454 21.75 6.81 -28.49
CA GLU A 454 23.03 7.52 -28.34
C GLU A 454 23.18 8.21 -26.96
N GLU A 455 22.12 8.29 -26.16
CA GLU A 455 22.11 8.98 -24.86
C GLU A 455 22.16 8.06 -23.62
N MET A 456 22.91 6.95 -23.69
CA MET A 456 23.29 6.14 -22.51
C MET A 456 24.80 5.83 -22.50
N PRO A 457 25.65 6.72 -21.94
CA PRO A 457 27.09 6.67 -22.16
C PRO A 457 27.85 6.01 -21.01
N LEU A 458 27.45 4.82 -20.57
CA LEU A 458 28.18 4.12 -19.50
C LEU A 458 29.20 3.08 -20.02
N PHE A 459 29.22 2.75 -21.32
CA PHE A 459 30.18 1.76 -21.84
C PHE A 459 30.61 1.95 -23.30
N VAL A 460 31.06 3.14 -23.70
CA VAL A 460 31.79 3.25 -24.99
C VAL A 460 33.10 4.03 -24.83
N GLY A 461 34.20 3.28 -24.77
CA GLY A 461 35.56 3.69 -25.18
C GLY A 461 36.29 4.75 -24.33
N LYS A 462 37.16 4.32 -23.41
CA LYS A 462 38.27 5.11 -22.82
C LYS A 462 39.06 5.92 -23.89
N PRO A 463 39.81 7.01 -23.59
CA PRO A 463 40.29 7.56 -22.29
C PRO A 463 40.02 9.09 -22.07
N LEU A 464 40.34 9.62 -20.87
CA LEU A 464 40.23 11.03 -20.41
C LEU A 464 38.93 11.47 -19.68
N VAL A 465 38.30 10.57 -18.94
CA VAL A 465 37.21 10.83 -17.96
C VAL A 465 37.60 11.84 -16.83
N ASN A 466 38.76 12.48 -16.89
CA ASN A 466 39.33 13.37 -15.87
C ASN A 466 39.66 14.78 -16.41
N MET A 467 38.71 15.53 -16.99
CA MET A 467 38.91 16.99 -17.14
C MET A 467 37.70 17.82 -16.74
N SER A 468 37.98 18.91 -16.04
CA SER A 468 37.24 19.44 -14.90
C SER A 468 36.25 20.57 -15.23
N ALA A 469 35.25 20.33 -16.06
CA ALA A 469 34.26 21.37 -16.41
C ALA A 469 32.90 21.23 -15.69
N TYR A 470 32.59 20.09 -15.07
CA TYR A 470 31.26 19.81 -14.49
C TYR A 470 31.13 20.06 -12.97
N LYS A 471 32.03 20.86 -12.38
CA LYS A 471 31.97 21.20 -10.96
C LYS A 471 31.05 22.38 -10.63
N GLU A 472 30.57 23.14 -11.61
CA GLU A 472 29.95 24.45 -11.33
C GLU A 472 28.42 24.52 -11.47
N PHE A 473 27.72 23.46 -11.84
CA PHE A 473 26.25 23.50 -12.01
C PHE A 473 25.42 22.86 -10.89
N VAL A 474 26.03 22.48 -9.76
CA VAL A 474 25.31 21.88 -8.61
C VAL A 474 24.66 22.93 -7.69
N HIS A 475 24.80 24.22 -7.96
CA HIS A 475 24.16 25.28 -7.16
C HIS A 475 23.46 26.32 -8.03
N ALA A 476 22.22 26.04 -8.44
CA ALA A 476 21.25 27.07 -8.82
C ALA A 476 19.82 26.49 -8.81
N ILE A 477 19.17 26.64 -7.65
CA ILE A 477 17.72 26.72 -7.34
C ILE A 477 16.83 25.54 -7.77
#